data_AF-A0A7Z9H5W7-F1
#
_entry.id   AF-A0A7Z9H5W7-F1
#
_cell.length_a   1.000
_cell.length_b   1.000
_cell.length_c   1.000
_cell.angle_alpha   90.00
_cell.angle_beta   90.00
_cell.angle_gamma   90.00
#
_symmetry.space_group_name_H-M   'P 1'
#
loop_
_entity.id
_entity.type
_entity.pdbx_description
1 polymer ?
#
loop_
_entity_poly.entity_id
_entity_poly.type
_entity_poly.pdbx_seq_one_letter_code
_entity_poly.pdbx_strand_id
1 'polypeptide(L)'
;MRLLVILLVGIFGLSSSGGAQDPDYVFYFDTPSGPNGSIVTVRCLLDNNGLSLNAWSYGVCHDVAAAEILVAEPGSAPLTANGGQPAGFLSIETYPGVGMNQGVVIDLFGVNLLPPGLGHECALVDYLLIGPDDTVAALAYCDTVGSPPVELVIVPASGIALVPTTLPGEIEIGGVLPFTLAATGGTTVLQGDPAEATVTLSCPTEAYGFSFGLGHDPLAFHLDSAEIGDALAVLNGGAGPDFIALVTEPSNGDGLIMAVVISLGPVLETLPIGDDQEIALAHYSTQPTAPIGASSLDFTGSLAPPTPSPPTPIVVSTGEEGAPVNTSGTTFTIEEQPLGTFFIRGDIDGNGVHDLSDPVKILNYLFLAGPQPECMKSADCNDNGSVDLADPVYLLDWLYTAGPALPDPLDECGLDPTEDTLICDTYPGC
;
A
#
# COMPACT_ATOMS: atom_id res chain seq x y z
N MET A 1 29.15 -17.25 -27.77
CA MET A 1 27.97 -17.49 -26.91
C MET A 1 26.72 -17.88 -27.72
N ARG A 2 26.39 -17.20 -28.83
CA ARG A 2 25.30 -17.60 -29.76
C ARG A 2 25.49 -18.94 -30.51
N LEU A 3 26.69 -19.52 -30.51
CA LEU A 3 26.96 -20.82 -31.16
C LEU A 3 26.76 -22.04 -30.22
N LEU A 4 26.61 -21.83 -28.91
CA LEU A 4 26.47 -22.93 -27.93
C LEU A 4 25.01 -23.40 -27.80
N VAL A 5 24.05 -22.50 -28.06
CA VAL A 5 22.59 -22.76 -27.99
C VAL A 5 22.13 -23.75 -29.08
N ILE A 6 22.74 -23.69 -30.27
CA ILE A 6 22.42 -24.61 -31.38
C ILE A 6 23.14 -25.97 -31.21
N LEU A 7 24.27 -26.01 -30.51
CA LEU A 7 25.11 -27.21 -30.45
C LEU A 7 24.67 -28.20 -29.36
N LEU A 8 24.12 -27.77 -28.22
CA LEU A 8 23.74 -28.71 -27.15
C LEU A 8 22.43 -29.47 -27.43
N VAL A 9 21.49 -28.88 -28.17
CA VAL A 9 20.28 -29.59 -28.65
C VAL A 9 20.54 -30.30 -29.98
N GLY A 10 21.47 -29.80 -30.81
CA GLY A 10 21.82 -30.39 -32.11
C GLY A 10 22.78 -31.59 -32.10
N ILE A 11 23.35 -32.00 -30.95
CA ILE A 11 24.21 -33.20 -30.84
C ILE A 11 23.40 -34.51 -30.80
N PHE A 12 22.12 -34.44 -30.43
CA PHE A 12 21.20 -35.55 -30.66
C PHE A 12 20.64 -35.42 -32.07
N GLY A 13 21.02 -36.34 -32.96
CA GLY A 13 20.65 -36.29 -34.37
C GLY A 13 19.12 -36.23 -34.54
N LEU A 14 18.60 -35.04 -34.84
CA LEU A 14 17.21 -34.81 -35.19
C LEU A 14 17.03 -35.15 -36.67
N SER A 15 16.56 -36.37 -36.95
CA SER A 15 15.72 -36.57 -38.12
C SER A 15 14.36 -35.97 -37.80
N SER A 16 13.98 -34.90 -38.50
CA SER A 16 12.61 -34.38 -38.49
C SER A 16 11.67 -35.44 -39.09
N SER A 17 11.22 -36.37 -38.27
CA SER A 17 10.08 -37.23 -38.57
C SER A 17 9.02 -36.91 -37.54
N GLY A 18 7.80 -36.63 -37.99
CA GLY A 18 6.62 -36.56 -37.12
C GLY A 18 6.45 -37.87 -36.35
N GLY A 19 7.14 -37.95 -35.20
CA GLY A 19 7.01 -39.03 -34.25
C GLY A 19 5.64 -38.94 -33.59
N ALA A 20 5.07 -40.09 -33.26
CA ALA A 20 3.88 -40.13 -32.42
C ALA A 20 4.21 -39.45 -31.09
N GLN A 21 3.30 -38.60 -30.61
CA GLN A 21 3.42 -38.01 -29.28
C GLN A 21 3.49 -39.12 -28.23
N ASP A 22 4.35 -38.94 -27.24
CA ASP A 22 4.49 -39.86 -26.12
C ASP A 22 3.49 -39.47 -25.02
N PRO A 23 2.51 -40.32 -24.67
CA PRO A 23 1.52 -40.03 -23.64
C PRO A 23 2.06 -40.12 -22.22
N ASP A 24 3.26 -40.66 -22.02
CA ASP A 24 3.87 -40.74 -20.70
C ASP A 24 4.39 -39.37 -20.23
N TYR A 25 4.48 -38.39 -21.12
CA TYR A 25 4.92 -37.04 -20.81
C TYR A 25 3.90 -36.03 -21.33
N VAL A 26 3.21 -35.33 -20.43
CA VAL A 26 2.09 -34.46 -20.78
C VAL A 26 2.38 -33.04 -20.30
N PHE A 27 2.52 -32.12 -21.25
CA PHE A 27 2.53 -30.69 -20.98
C PHE A 27 1.12 -30.12 -20.98
N TYR A 28 0.79 -29.32 -19.98
CA TYR A 28 -0.51 -28.67 -19.84
C TYR A 28 -0.38 -27.33 -19.11
N PHE A 29 -1.48 -26.60 -18.97
CA PHE A 29 -1.56 -25.33 -18.25
C PHE A 29 -2.55 -25.47 -17.09
N ASP A 30 -2.44 -24.61 -16.08
CA ASP A 30 -3.59 -24.33 -15.23
C ASP A 30 -4.56 -23.34 -15.91
N THR A 31 -5.72 -23.13 -15.28
CA THR A 31 -6.83 -22.35 -15.85
C THR A 31 -7.16 -21.16 -14.94
N PRO A 32 -6.40 -20.06 -15.02
CA PRO A 32 -6.74 -18.85 -14.28
C PRO A 32 -7.90 -18.10 -14.94
N SER A 33 -8.52 -17.20 -14.19
CA SER A 33 -9.53 -16.26 -14.68
C SER A 33 -9.30 -14.86 -14.10
N GLY A 34 -9.69 -13.84 -14.84
CA GLY A 34 -9.61 -12.45 -14.39
C GLY A 34 -10.34 -11.48 -15.31
N PRO A 35 -10.68 -10.27 -14.85
CA PRO A 35 -11.34 -9.26 -15.68
C PRO A 35 -10.39 -8.68 -16.73
N ASN A 36 -10.92 -8.08 -17.80
CA ASN A 36 -10.12 -7.29 -18.74
C ASN A 36 -9.29 -6.23 -17.98
N GLY A 37 -8.01 -6.11 -18.34
CA GLY A 37 -7.04 -5.19 -17.73
C GLY A 37 -6.33 -5.78 -16.51
N SER A 38 -6.73 -6.95 -16.01
CA SER A 38 -6.03 -7.63 -14.91
C SER A 38 -4.80 -8.40 -15.40
N ILE A 39 -3.91 -8.67 -14.44
CA ILE A 39 -2.78 -9.58 -14.64
C ILE A 39 -3.13 -10.92 -13.99
N VAL A 40 -2.96 -12.01 -14.71
CA VAL A 40 -3.09 -13.37 -14.20
C VAL A 40 -1.83 -14.17 -14.45
N THR A 41 -1.46 -15.03 -13.51
CA THR A 41 -0.32 -15.93 -13.66
C THR A 41 -0.78 -17.30 -14.15
N VAL A 42 -0.22 -17.75 -15.27
CA VAL A 42 -0.41 -19.11 -15.81
C VAL A 42 0.81 -19.96 -15.47
N ARG A 43 0.57 -21.19 -15.02
CA ARG A 43 1.61 -22.20 -14.78
C ARG A 43 1.71 -23.15 -15.98
N CYS A 44 2.91 -23.27 -16.52
CA CYS A 44 3.25 -24.33 -17.46
C CYS A 44 3.66 -25.58 -16.67
N LEU A 45 2.89 -26.66 -16.80
CA LEU A 45 3.03 -27.87 -15.99
C LEU A 45 3.41 -29.08 -16.85
N LEU A 46 4.18 -29.99 -16.26
CA LEU A 46 4.58 -31.25 -16.86
C LEU A 46 4.26 -32.43 -15.94
N ASP A 47 3.46 -33.36 -16.46
CA ASP A 47 3.32 -34.70 -15.90
C ASP A 47 4.33 -35.63 -16.57
N ASN A 48 5.17 -36.26 -15.77
CA ASN A 48 6.14 -37.27 -16.18
C ASN A 48 5.79 -38.63 -15.57
N ASN A 49 5.14 -39.48 -16.35
CA ASN A 49 4.84 -40.88 -16.03
C ASN A 49 5.88 -41.87 -16.61
N GLY A 50 6.88 -41.36 -17.33
CA GLY A 50 7.89 -42.15 -18.02
C GLY A 50 9.18 -42.33 -17.22
N LEU A 51 10.32 -42.20 -17.91
CA LEU A 51 11.65 -42.19 -17.29
C LEU A 51 11.97 -40.80 -16.73
N SER A 52 12.92 -40.74 -15.81
CA SER A 52 13.47 -39.44 -15.38
C SER A 52 13.99 -38.64 -16.57
N LEU A 53 13.79 -37.32 -16.56
CA LEU A 53 14.20 -36.43 -17.65
C LEU A 53 15.59 -35.86 -17.41
N ASN A 54 16.34 -35.67 -18.50
CA ASN A 54 17.60 -34.93 -18.57
C ASN A 54 17.38 -33.46 -18.95
N ALA A 55 16.40 -33.21 -19.85
CA ALA A 55 16.16 -31.90 -20.44
C ALA A 55 14.76 -31.80 -21.02
N TRP A 56 14.30 -30.57 -21.25
CA TRP A 56 13.11 -30.26 -22.04
C TRP A 56 13.25 -28.90 -22.72
N SER A 57 12.48 -28.70 -23.77
CA SER A 57 12.32 -27.41 -24.45
C SER A 57 10.92 -27.30 -25.05
N TYR A 58 10.36 -26.09 -25.06
CA TYR A 58 9.08 -25.80 -25.67
C TYR A 58 8.90 -24.30 -25.97
N GLY A 59 8.01 -23.98 -26.89
CA GLY A 59 7.40 -22.66 -27.03
C GLY A 59 5.96 -22.65 -26.52
N VAL A 60 5.49 -21.49 -26.06
CA VAL A 60 4.08 -21.22 -25.72
C VAL A 60 3.57 -20.09 -26.61
N CYS A 61 2.51 -20.38 -27.36
CA CYS A 61 1.74 -19.43 -28.15
C CYS A 61 0.44 -19.09 -27.41
N HIS A 62 -0.06 -17.87 -27.62
CA HIS A 62 -1.32 -17.40 -27.05
C HIS A 62 -2.13 -16.61 -28.09
N ASP A 63 -3.40 -16.38 -27.80
CA ASP A 63 -4.20 -15.40 -28.55
C ASP A 63 -3.74 -13.97 -28.20
N VAL A 64 -2.90 -13.42 -29.07
CA VAL A 64 -2.31 -12.08 -28.94
C VAL A 64 -3.33 -10.95 -29.03
N ALA A 65 -4.57 -11.22 -29.45
CA ALA A 65 -5.65 -10.25 -29.40
C ALA A 65 -6.38 -10.24 -28.05
N ALA A 66 -6.20 -11.28 -27.23
CA ALA A 66 -6.91 -11.48 -25.96
C ALA A 66 -6.01 -11.39 -24.72
N ALA A 67 -4.71 -11.66 -24.85
CA ALA A 67 -3.75 -11.55 -23.75
C ALA A 67 -2.36 -11.12 -24.25
N GLU A 68 -1.56 -10.52 -23.37
CA GLU A 68 -0.16 -10.17 -23.62
C GLU A 68 0.74 -10.70 -22.48
N ILE A 69 1.86 -11.34 -22.83
CA ILE A 69 2.86 -11.78 -21.83
C ILE A 69 3.63 -10.57 -21.32
N LEU A 70 3.55 -10.31 -20.01
CA LEU A 70 4.35 -9.28 -19.34
C LEU A 70 5.72 -9.82 -18.91
N VAL A 71 5.72 -10.98 -18.25
CA VAL A 71 6.94 -11.64 -17.77
C VAL A 71 6.76 -13.16 -17.77
N ALA A 72 7.86 -13.88 -17.96
CA ALA A 72 7.92 -15.33 -17.83
C ALA A 72 9.13 -15.72 -16.98
N GLU A 73 8.88 -16.41 -15.88
CA GLU A 73 9.87 -16.81 -14.88
C GLU A 73 9.96 -18.34 -14.78
N PRO A 74 11.10 -18.90 -14.36
CA PRO A 74 11.22 -20.34 -14.13
C PRO A 74 10.31 -20.79 -12.99
N GLY A 75 9.63 -21.91 -13.20
CA GLY A 75 8.89 -22.60 -12.14
C GLY A 75 9.81 -23.34 -11.17
N SER A 76 9.22 -23.97 -10.16
CA SER A 76 10.00 -24.72 -9.15
C SER A 76 10.82 -25.89 -9.72
N ALA A 77 10.40 -26.53 -10.82
CA ALA A 77 11.10 -27.68 -11.39
C ALA A 77 12.51 -27.33 -11.93
N PRO A 78 12.70 -26.36 -12.85
CA PRO A 78 14.04 -25.98 -13.29
C PRO A 78 14.93 -25.39 -12.18
N LEU A 79 14.34 -24.90 -11.07
CA LEU A 79 15.10 -24.37 -9.94
C LEU A 79 15.60 -25.44 -8.96
N THR A 80 15.08 -26.67 -9.04
CA THR A 80 15.36 -27.71 -8.03
C THR A 80 15.74 -29.08 -8.61
N ALA A 81 15.52 -29.33 -9.89
CA ALA A 81 15.72 -30.65 -10.51
C ALA A 81 17.18 -31.16 -10.46
N ASN A 82 18.18 -30.28 -10.29
CA ASN A 82 19.58 -30.67 -10.24
C ASN A 82 20.01 -31.01 -8.80
N GLY A 83 19.39 -32.04 -8.21
CA GLY A 83 19.70 -32.47 -6.85
C GLY A 83 19.38 -31.43 -5.76
N GLY A 84 18.33 -30.63 -5.98
CA GLY A 84 17.95 -29.51 -5.11
C GLY A 84 18.62 -28.17 -5.47
N GLN A 85 19.32 -28.11 -6.60
CA GLN A 85 19.89 -26.89 -7.17
C GLN A 85 19.23 -26.54 -8.51
N PRO A 86 19.42 -25.29 -9.01
CA PRO A 86 18.98 -24.93 -10.35
C PRO A 86 19.61 -25.80 -11.44
N ALA A 87 18.87 -25.95 -12.54
CA ALA A 87 19.30 -26.65 -13.72
C ALA A 87 20.65 -26.11 -14.24
N GLY A 88 21.51 -27.01 -14.72
CA GLY A 88 22.81 -26.67 -15.28
C GLY A 88 22.73 -25.75 -16.52
N PHE A 89 21.57 -25.72 -17.17
CA PHE A 89 21.17 -24.71 -18.13
C PHE A 89 19.68 -24.42 -18.00
N LEU A 90 19.34 -23.13 -17.97
CA LEU A 90 17.98 -22.62 -18.01
C LEU A 90 17.97 -21.37 -18.89
N SER A 91 17.05 -21.34 -19.84
CA SER A 91 16.74 -20.18 -20.66
C SER A 91 15.23 -20.02 -20.71
N ILE A 92 14.77 -18.79 -20.54
CA ILE A 92 13.39 -18.38 -20.78
C ILE A 92 13.44 -17.03 -21.50
N GLU A 93 12.73 -16.93 -22.63
CA GLU A 93 12.69 -15.71 -23.43
C GLU A 93 11.25 -15.41 -23.84
N THR A 94 10.85 -14.16 -23.70
CA THR A 94 9.55 -13.66 -24.16
C THR A 94 9.70 -12.93 -25.48
N TYR A 95 8.69 -13.09 -26.34
CA TYR A 95 8.59 -12.51 -27.67
C TYR A 95 7.28 -11.72 -27.72
N PRO A 96 7.31 -10.39 -27.50
CA PRO A 96 6.11 -9.56 -27.46
C PRO A 96 5.23 -9.75 -28.70
N GLY A 97 3.93 -9.94 -28.48
CA GLY A 97 2.96 -10.19 -29.55
C GLY A 97 3.13 -11.54 -30.26
N VAL A 98 3.87 -12.49 -29.68
CA VAL A 98 4.09 -13.84 -30.25
C VAL A 98 3.95 -14.93 -29.19
N GLY A 99 4.73 -14.88 -28.10
CA GLY A 99 4.75 -15.97 -27.11
C GLY A 99 6.00 -15.99 -26.24
N MET A 100 6.29 -17.12 -25.62
CA MET A 100 7.55 -17.36 -24.90
C MET A 100 8.17 -18.69 -25.32
N ASN A 101 9.46 -18.89 -25.02
CA ASN A 101 10.08 -20.21 -25.09
C ASN A 101 10.89 -20.50 -23.84
N GLN A 102 11.08 -21.79 -23.57
CA GLN A 102 11.93 -22.27 -22.50
C GLN A 102 12.80 -23.42 -23.01
N GLY A 103 14.05 -23.43 -22.54
CA GLY A 103 14.98 -24.55 -22.70
C GLY A 103 15.69 -24.84 -21.39
N VAL A 104 15.68 -26.11 -20.98
CA VAL A 104 16.26 -26.57 -19.71
C VAL A 104 17.12 -27.80 -19.94
N VAL A 105 18.35 -27.80 -19.40
CA VAL A 105 19.17 -29.00 -19.22
C VAL A 105 19.48 -29.12 -17.73
N ILE A 106 18.98 -30.19 -17.11
CA ILE A 106 18.98 -30.33 -15.64
C ILE A 106 20.39 -30.44 -15.12
N ASP A 107 21.18 -31.35 -15.69
CA ASP A 107 22.57 -31.55 -15.31
C ASP A 107 23.39 -31.84 -16.57
N LEU A 108 24.40 -31.01 -16.83
CA LEU A 108 25.31 -31.16 -17.96
C LEU A 108 26.19 -32.42 -17.86
N PHE A 109 26.29 -33.01 -16.67
CA PHE A 109 27.00 -34.26 -16.42
C PHE A 109 26.08 -35.48 -16.34
N GLY A 110 24.75 -35.28 -16.39
CA GLY A 110 23.75 -36.36 -16.38
C GLY A 110 23.68 -37.18 -15.09
N VAL A 111 24.09 -36.60 -13.94
CA VAL A 111 24.04 -37.27 -12.63
C VAL A 111 22.67 -37.05 -11.99
N ASN A 112 22.16 -35.83 -12.03
CA ASN A 112 20.83 -35.49 -11.53
C ASN A 112 19.82 -35.41 -12.68
N LEU A 113 18.62 -35.93 -12.44
CA LEU A 113 17.51 -35.96 -13.40
C LEU A 113 16.22 -35.56 -12.69
N LEU A 114 15.26 -35.02 -13.45
CA LEU A 114 13.91 -34.78 -12.94
C LEU A 114 13.22 -36.15 -12.83
N PRO A 115 12.85 -36.62 -11.63
CA PRO A 115 12.21 -37.92 -11.47
C PRO A 115 10.79 -37.92 -12.09
N PRO A 116 10.20 -39.10 -12.31
CA PRO A 116 8.76 -39.20 -12.60
C PRO A 116 7.93 -38.57 -11.48
N GLY A 117 6.85 -37.92 -11.87
CA GLY A 117 6.00 -37.11 -10.99
C GLY A 117 4.95 -36.35 -11.78
N LEU A 118 3.96 -35.81 -11.07
CA LEU A 118 2.88 -35.02 -11.65
C LEU A 118 3.03 -33.55 -11.24
N GLY A 119 2.58 -32.64 -12.10
CA GLY A 119 2.54 -31.21 -11.81
C GLY A 119 3.91 -30.57 -11.61
N HIS A 120 4.93 -31.02 -12.34
CA HIS A 120 6.22 -30.32 -12.34
C HIS A 120 6.03 -28.92 -12.94
N GLU A 121 6.21 -27.89 -12.14
CA GLU A 121 6.06 -26.50 -12.55
C GLU A 121 7.28 -26.04 -13.33
N CYS A 122 7.15 -25.97 -14.66
CA CYS A 122 8.21 -25.62 -15.57
C CYS A 122 8.41 -24.10 -15.68
N ALA A 123 7.32 -23.33 -15.75
CA ALA A 123 7.35 -21.87 -15.85
C ALA A 123 6.12 -21.22 -15.23
N LEU A 124 6.28 -19.97 -14.80
CA LEU A 124 5.23 -19.03 -14.40
C LEU A 124 5.18 -17.92 -15.44
N VAL A 125 4.02 -17.62 -16.00
CA VAL A 125 3.86 -16.61 -17.04
C VAL A 125 2.75 -15.64 -16.66
N ASP A 126 3.09 -14.38 -16.47
CA ASP A 126 2.12 -13.33 -16.18
C ASP A 126 1.56 -12.78 -17.49
N TYR A 127 0.24 -12.88 -17.64
CA TYR A 127 -0.51 -12.36 -18.77
C TYR A 127 -1.33 -11.14 -18.35
N LEU A 128 -1.20 -10.04 -19.08
CA LEU A 128 -2.17 -8.95 -19.08
C LEU A 128 -3.35 -9.35 -19.97
N LEU A 129 -4.57 -9.34 -19.42
CA LEU A 129 -5.79 -9.62 -20.18
C LEU A 129 -6.25 -8.37 -20.91
N ILE A 130 -6.43 -8.48 -22.23
CA ILE A 130 -6.81 -7.35 -23.10
C ILE A 130 -8.04 -7.67 -23.97
N GLY A 131 -8.48 -8.94 -23.97
CA GLY A 131 -9.68 -9.39 -24.67
C GLY A 131 -10.99 -8.95 -23.99
N PRO A 132 -12.13 -8.97 -24.69
CA PRO A 132 -13.41 -8.57 -24.12
C PRO A 132 -13.82 -9.44 -22.91
N ASP A 133 -14.66 -8.92 -22.03
CA ASP A 133 -15.27 -9.71 -20.95
C ASP A 133 -16.16 -10.83 -21.52
N ASP A 134 -16.34 -11.89 -20.73
CA ASP A 134 -17.03 -13.14 -21.07
C ASP A 134 -16.42 -13.86 -22.29
N THR A 135 -15.11 -13.75 -22.48
CA THR A 135 -14.35 -14.47 -23.52
C THR A 135 -13.23 -15.31 -22.93
N VAL A 136 -12.49 -16.02 -23.78
CA VAL A 136 -11.32 -16.81 -23.38
C VAL A 136 -10.10 -16.43 -24.21
N ALA A 137 -8.92 -16.36 -23.58
CA ALA A 137 -7.65 -16.32 -24.29
C ALA A 137 -7.09 -17.74 -24.42
N ALA A 138 -6.97 -18.23 -25.64
CA ALA A 138 -6.45 -19.58 -25.91
C ALA A 138 -4.92 -19.64 -25.74
N LEU A 139 -4.44 -20.73 -25.15
CA LEU A 139 -3.02 -21.04 -24.95
C LEU A 139 -2.67 -22.39 -25.59
N ALA A 140 -1.50 -22.47 -26.21
CA ALA A 140 -1.01 -23.71 -26.79
C ALA A 140 0.52 -23.81 -26.72
N TYR A 141 1.02 -25.02 -26.53
CA TYR A 141 2.42 -25.33 -26.81
C TYR A 141 2.64 -25.34 -28.33
N CYS A 142 3.72 -24.72 -28.79
CA CYS A 142 3.99 -24.54 -30.21
C CYS A 142 5.49 -24.52 -30.54
N ASP A 143 5.81 -24.70 -31.81
CA ASP A 143 7.17 -24.78 -32.36
C ASP A 143 7.53 -23.56 -33.24
N THR A 144 6.77 -22.47 -33.11
CA THR A 144 6.91 -21.25 -33.94
C THR A 144 7.58 -20.10 -33.21
N VAL A 145 7.73 -20.18 -31.88
CA VAL A 145 8.29 -19.12 -31.04
C VAL A 145 9.80 -19.28 -30.90
N GLY A 146 10.56 -18.21 -31.14
CA GLY A 146 12.01 -18.21 -31.05
C GLY A 146 12.69 -17.68 -32.31
N SER A 147 13.99 -17.35 -32.19
CA SER A 147 14.83 -17.05 -33.36
C SER A 147 16.20 -17.76 -33.27
N PRO A 148 16.34 -19.00 -33.81
CA PRO A 148 15.32 -19.78 -34.53
C PRO A 148 14.21 -20.32 -33.59
N PRO A 149 13.05 -20.72 -34.13
CA PRO A 149 11.98 -21.31 -33.32
C PRO A 149 12.45 -22.52 -32.52
N VAL A 150 11.94 -22.63 -31.30
CA VAL A 150 12.27 -23.72 -30.37
C VAL A 150 11.33 -24.89 -30.60
N GLU A 151 11.90 -26.09 -30.75
CA GLU A 151 11.13 -27.32 -30.90
C GLU A 151 10.57 -27.80 -29.55
N LEU A 152 9.36 -28.37 -29.57
CA LEU A 152 8.76 -29.04 -28.42
C LEU A 152 9.36 -30.45 -28.26
N VAL A 153 10.26 -30.60 -27.29
CA VAL A 153 11.02 -31.83 -27.09
C VAL A 153 11.28 -32.06 -25.60
N ILE A 154 11.25 -33.33 -25.20
CA ILE A 154 11.82 -33.80 -23.94
C ILE A 154 12.96 -34.78 -24.20
N VAL A 155 13.90 -34.89 -23.27
CA VAL A 155 15.00 -35.86 -23.34
C VAL A 155 14.98 -36.71 -22.08
N PRO A 156 14.45 -37.94 -22.12
CA PRO A 156 14.51 -38.86 -20.99
C PRO A 156 15.92 -39.38 -20.70
N ALA A 157 16.07 -40.15 -19.63
CA ALA A 157 17.31 -40.80 -19.22
C ALA A 157 17.92 -41.72 -20.30
N SER A 158 17.11 -42.16 -21.27
CA SER A 158 17.56 -42.90 -22.45
C SER A 158 18.46 -42.08 -23.38
N GLY A 159 18.40 -40.74 -23.28
CA GLY A 159 19.09 -39.80 -24.16
C GLY A 159 18.43 -39.63 -25.52
N ILE A 160 17.29 -40.26 -25.79
CA ILE A 160 16.59 -40.11 -27.08
C ILE A 160 15.52 -39.04 -26.93
N ALA A 161 15.61 -37.97 -27.74
CA ALA A 161 14.60 -36.93 -27.79
C ALA A 161 13.21 -37.49 -28.21
N LEU A 162 12.17 -37.12 -27.46
CA LEU A 162 10.78 -37.50 -27.73
C LEU A 162 9.91 -36.24 -27.82
N VAL A 163 8.80 -36.34 -28.57
CA VAL A 163 7.77 -35.30 -28.61
C VAL A 163 6.73 -35.64 -27.55
N PRO A 164 6.54 -34.81 -26.52
CA PRO A 164 5.53 -35.02 -25.49
C PRO A 164 4.10 -34.80 -26.02
N THR A 165 3.12 -35.32 -25.30
CA THR A 165 1.71 -34.96 -25.49
C THR A 165 1.45 -33.58 -24.89
N THR A 166 0.56 -32.80 -25.50
CA THR A 166 0.21 -31.46 -25.03
C THR A 166 -1.30 -31.31 -24.89
N LEU A 167 -1.75 -30.66 -23.82
CA LEU A 167 -3.12 -30.19 -23.67
C LEU A 167 -3.14 -28.66 -23.83
N PRO A 168 -4.04 -28.11 -24.68
CA PRO A 168 -4.21 -26.67 -24.76
C PRO A 168 -4.78 -26.13 -23.45
N GLY A 169 -4.55 -24.84 -23.20
CA GLY A 169 -5.06 -24.12 -22.05
C GLY A 169 -5.96 -22.97 -22.48
N GLU A 170 -6.75 -22.45 -21.54
CA GLU A 170 -7.58 -21.26 -21.73
C GLU A 170 -7.47 -20.40 -20.47
N ILE A 171 -7.45 -19.08 -20.67
CA ILE A 171 -7.62 -18.09 -19.60
C ILE A 171 -9.01 -17.49 -19.76
N GLU A 172 -9.86 -17.58 -18.74
CA GLU A 172 -11.18 -16.96 -18.78
C GLU A 172 -11.06 -15.45 -18.51
N ILE A 173 -11.60 -14.64 -19.42
CA ILE A 173 -11.65 -13.18 -19.28
C ILE A 173 -13.07 -12.80 -18.85
N GLY A 174 -13.23 -12.32 -17.61
CA GLY A 174 -14.50 -11.90 -17.07
C GLY A 174 -14.44 -11.48 -15.61
N GLY A 175 -15.52 -10.83 -15.15
CA GLY A 175 -15.62 -10.23 -13.83
C GLY A 175 -15.34 -8.72 -13.85
N VAL A 176 -15.19 -8.12 -12.65
CA VAL A 176 -14.93 -6.68 -12.50
C VAL A 176 -13.58 -6.50 -11.82
N LEU A 177 -12.76 -5.57 -12.32
CA LEU A 177 -11.53 -5.18 -11.62
C LEU A 177 -11.87 -4.70 -10.20
N PRO A 178 -11.01 -4.98 -9.21
CA PRO A 178 -11.28 -4.52 -7.86
C PRO A 178 -11.31 -3.00 -7.80
N PHE A 179 -12.36 -2.47 -7.18
CA PHE A 179 -12.38 -1.08 -6.74
C PHE A 179 -11.29 -0.88 -5.67
N THR A 180 -10.77 0.33 -5.53
CA THR A 180 -9.81 0.63 -4.47
C THR A 180 -10.35 1.70 -3.56
N LEU A 181 -10.53 1.37 -2.27
CA LEU A 181 -10.81 2.33 -1.21
C LEU A 181 -9.50 2.69 -0.50
N ALA A 182 -9.16 3.96 -0.50
CA ALA A 182 -7.96 4.45 0.19
C ALA A 182 -8.31 5.55 1.18
N ALA A 183 -7.73 5.47 2.38
CA ALA A 183 -7.69 6.57 3.32
C ALA A 183 -6.32 7.24 3.21
N THR A 184 -6.29 8.57 3.19
CA THR A 184 -5.06 9.37 3.12
C THR A 184 -5.15 10.49 4.14
N GLY A 185 -4.04 10.87 4.76
CA GLY A 185 -4.01 11.91 5.78
C GLY A 185 -2.60 12.46 6.00
N GLY A 186 -2.45 13.42 6.92
CA GLY A 186 -1.15 13.95 7.36
C GLY A 186 -0.25 12.86 7.97
N THR A 187 1.07 13.05 7.93
CA THR A 187 2.04 12.00 8.35
C THR A 187 2.48 12.12 9.81
N THR A 188 2.49 13.34 10.38
CA THR A 188 2.84 13.60 11.78
C THR A 188 1.85 14.60 12.39
N VAL A 189 1.38 14.31 13.61
CA VAL A 189 0.47 15.14 14.41
C VAL A 189 0.93 15.12 15.86
N LEU A 190 0.72 16.22 16.59
CA LEU A 190 0.97 16.25 18.03
C LEU A 190 -0.27 15.77 18.78
N GLN A 191 -0.11 15.29 20.01
CA GLN A 191 -1.25 14.98 20.90
C GLN A 191 -2.24 16.17 21.01
N GLY A 192 -3.54 15.94 21.11
CA GLY A 192 -4.53 17.04 21.20
C GLY A 192 -4.72 17.91 19.95
N ASP A 193 -3.88 17.78 18.91
CA ASP A 193 -4.06 18.52 17.65
C ASP A 193 -5.11 17.86 16.74
N PRO A 194 -5.75 18.64 15.86
CA PRO A 194 -6.64 18.11 14.83
C PRO A 194 -5.88 17.27 13.80
N ALA A 195 -6.55 16.25 13.25
CA ALA A 195 -6.08 15.39 12.18
C ALA A 195 -7.20 15.18 11.15
N GLU A 196 -6.89 15.21 9.87
CA GLU A 196 -7.87 14.98 8.81
C GLU A 196 -7.50 13.73 7.99
N ALA A 197 -8.52 12.97 7.61
CA ALA A 197 -8.38 11.83 6.71
C ALA A 197 -9.38 11.92 5.55
N THR A 198 -8.85 11.95 4.34
CA THR A 198 -9.61 11.91 3.09
C THR A 198 -9.76 10.47 2.64
N VAL A 199 -11.00 10.04 2.40
CA VAL A 199 -11.33 8.74 1.82
C VAL A 199 -11.61 8.91 0.33
N THR A 200 -10.90 8.13 -0.48
CA THR A 200 -11.03 8.11 -1.94
C THR A 200 -11.48 6.73 -2.44
N LEU A 201 -12.13 6.73 -3.60
CA LEU A 201 -12.58 5.53 -4.29
C LEU A 201 -12.12 5.57 -5.76
N SER A 202 -11.30 4.58 -6.15
CA SER A 202 -10.94 4.35 -7.56
C SER A 202 -11.90 3.33 -8.17
N CYS A 203 -12.57 3.76 -9.23
CA CYS A 203 -13.66 3.07 -9.90
C CYS A 203 -13.21 2.58 -11.28
N PRO A 204 -12.94 1.26 -11.46
CA PRO A 204 -12.67 0.71 -12.79
C PRO A 204 -13.92 0.64 -13.67
N THR A 205 -15.11 0.58 -13.04
CA THR A 205 -16.42 0.67 -13.68
C THR A 205 -17.32 1.61 -12.88
N GLU A 206 -18.46 2.00 -13.43
CA GLU A 206 -19.41 2.86 -12.73
C GLU A 206 -19.94 2.21 -11.44
N ALA A 207 -19.97 2.98 -10.36
CA ALA A 207 -20.53 2.54 -9.08
C ALA A 207 -21.92 3.14 -8.86
N TYR A 208 -22.86 2.34 -8.34
CA TYR A 208 -24.23 2.76 -8.02
C TYR A 208 -24.39 3.14 -6.53
N GLY A 209 -23.43 2.72 -5.72
CA GLY A 209 -23.40 2.94 -4.28
C GLY A 209 -22.27 2.16 -3.65
N PHE A 210 -21.98 2.46 -2.40
CA PHE A 210 -20.92 1.78 -1.65
C PHE A 210 -21.19 1.87 -0.15
N SER A 211 -20.52 1.01 0.61
CA SER A 211 -20.44 1.10 2.06
C SER A 211 -19.07 0.70 2.57
N PHE A 212 -18.62 1.36 3.63
CA PHE A 212 -17.37 1.01 4.32
C PHE A 212 -17.43 1.41 5.80
N GLY A 213 -16.55 0.79 6.59
CA GLY A 213 -16.19 1.28 7.91
C GLY A 213 -14.72 1.66 7.93
N LEU A 214 -14.36 2.77 8.58
CA LEU A 214 -12.98 3.22 8.82
C LEU A 214 -12.76 3.30 10.33
N GLY A 215 -12.07 2.29 10.88
CA GLY A 215 -11.81 2.15 12.31
C GLY A 215 -10.55 2.89 12.76
N HIS A 216 -10.51 3.26 14.03
CA HIS A 216 -9.33 3.84 14.68
C HIS A 216 -9.16 3.31 16.11
N ASP A 217 -7.98 3.53 16.70
CA ASP A 217 -7.77 3.33 18.14
C ASP A 217 -8.35 4.51 18.93
N PRO A 218 -9.36 4.31 19.80
CA PRO A 218 -9.96 5.38 20.60
C PRO A 218 -9.00 6.01 21.61
N LEU A 219 -7.89 5.35 21.94
CA LEU A 219 -6.83 5.94 22.76
C LEU A 219 -5.99 6.94 21.98
N ALA A 220 -5.96 6.83 20.64
CA ALA A 220 -5.18 7.69 19.77
C ALA A 220 -6.03 8.84 19.19
N PHE A 221 -7.24 8.54 18.74
CA PHE A 221 -8.09 9.49 18.02
C PHE A 221 -9.50 9.56 18.59
N HIS A 222 -10.16 10.69 18.33
CA HIS A 222 -11.60 10.88 18.41
C HIS A 222 -12.10 11.38 17.05
N LEU A 223 -13.16 10.78 16.52
CA LEU A 223 -13.80 11.24 15.28
C LEU A 223 -14.81 12.35 15.61
N ASP A 224 -14.47 13.60 15.26
CA ASP A 224 -15.30 14.77 15.56
C ASP A 224 -16.48 14.88 14.59
N SER A 225 -16.21 14.72 13.30
CA SER A 225 -17.23 14.79 12.26
C SER A 225 -16.77 14.12 10.96
N ALA A 226 -17.71 13.89 10.04
CA ALA A 226 -17.40 13.45 8.69
C ALA A 226 -18.40 14.05 7.71
N GLU A 227 -17.92 14.37 6.51
CA GLU A 227 -18.71 14.92 5.42
C GLU A 227 -18.47 14.16 4.11
N ILE A 228 -19.38 14.38 3.15
CA ILE A 228 -19.23 13.79 1.83
C ILE A 228 -18.14 14.51 1.06
N GLY A 229 -17.38 13.76 0.27
CA GLY A 229 -16.34 14.31 -0.60
C GLY A 229 -16.90 14.98 -1.84
N ASP A 230 -16.05 15.77 -2.50
CA ASP A 230 -16.41 16.55 -3.68
C ASP A 230 -16.99 15.70 -4.83
N ALA A 231 -16.50 14.45 -5.00
CA ALA A 231 -16.98 13.58 -6.07
C ALA A 231 -18.45 13.17 -5.88
N LEU A 232 -18.94 13.14 -4.63
CA LEU A 232 -20.35 12.88 -4.34
C LEU A 232 -21.19 14.14 -4.42
N ALA A 233 -20.65 15.29 -3.98
CA ALA A 233 -21.41 16.55 -3.88
C ALA A 233 -21.95 17.03 -5.24
N VAL A 234 -21.26 16.71 -6.34
CA VAL A 234 -21.66 17.12 -7.70
C VAL A 234 -22.74 16.24 -8.33
N LEU A 235 -23.01 15.06 -7.77
CA LEU A 235 -23.97 14.10 -8.31
C LEU A 235 -25.42 14.59 -8.23
N ASN A 236 -26.29 14.04 -9.07
CA ASN A 236 -27.71 14.38 -9.17
C ASN A 236 -27.95 15.88 -9.40
N GLY A 237 -27.12 16.49 -10.25
CA GLY A 237 -27.18 17.92 -10.56
C GLY A 237 -26.78 18.83 -9.39
N GLY A 238 -25.87 18.35 -8.53
CA GLY A 238 -25.40 19.07 -7.34
C GLY A 238 -26.27 18.90 -6.09
N ALA A 239 -27.21 17.95 -6.11
CA ALA A 239 -27.99 17.59 -4.93
C ALA A 239 -27.26 16.57 -4.03
N GLY A 240 -26.23 15.91 -4.56
CA GLY A 240 -25.56 14.79 -3.92
C GLY A 240 -26.34 13.47 -4.03
N PRO A 241 -25.85 12.39 -3.41
CA PRO A 241 -26.51 11.08 -3.42
C PRO A 241 -27.92 11.08 -2.83
N ASP A 242 -28.81 10.26 -3.38
CA ASP A 242 -30.19 10.10 -2.91
C ASP A 242 -30.29 9.51 -1.48
N PHE A 243 -29.28 8.75 -1.05
CA PHE A 243 -29.18 8.25 0.32
C PHE A 243 -27.74 8.31 0.82
N ILE A 244 -27.57 8.85 2.02
CA ILE A 244 -26.32 8.84 2.77
C ILE A 244 -26.63 8.44 4.21
N ALA A 245 -25.93 7.43 4.71
CA ALA A 245 -25.81 7.14 6.13
C ALA A 245 -24.37 7.40 6.56
N LEU A 246 -24.21 8.30 7.52
CA LEU A 246 -22.96 8.67 8.17
C LEU A 246 -23.13 8.41 9.66
N VAL A 247 -22.31 7.51 10.22
CA VAL A 247 -22.33 7.19 11.66
C VAL A 247 -20.92 7.36 12.21
N THR A 248 -20.77 8.32 13.13
CA THR A 248 -19.49 8.64 13.80
C THR A 248 -19.33 7.96 15.16
N GLU A 249 -20.43 7.46 15.72
CA GLU A 249 -20.46 6.68 16.97
C GLU A 249 -21.03 5.28 16.70
N PRO A 250 -20.24 4.39 16.08
CA PRO A 250 -20.67 3.03 15.80
C PRO A 250 -20.94 2.24 17.08
N SER A 251 -21.88 1.29 17.00
CA SER A 251 -22.28 0.48 18.17
C SER A 251 -21.26 -0.58 18.59
N ASN A 252 -20.20 -0.83 17.80
CA ASN A 252 -19.14 -1.78 18.11
C ASN A 252 -17.77 -1.27 17.64
N GLY A 253 -16.94 -0.78 18.55
CA GLY A 253 -15.66 -0.14 18.23
C GLY A 253 -15.82 1.35 17.93
N ASP A 254 -14.74 1.98 17.44
CA ASP A 254 -14.67 3.42 17.20
C ASP A 254 -14.24 3.69 15.75
N GLY A 255 -14.93 4.61 15.07
CA GLY A 255 -14.71 4.82 13.64
C GLY A 255 -15.85 5.49 12.91
N LEU A 256 -15.67 5.66 11.61
CA LEU A 256 -16.67 6.14 10.68
C LEU A 256 -17.35 4.95 9.99
N ILE A 257 -18.68 4.92 9.97
CA ILE A 257 -19.44 4.11 9.01
C ILE A 257 -20.05 5.04 7.98
N MET A 258 -19.84 4.72 6.70
CA MET A 258 -20.51 5.40 5.59
C MET A 258 -21.22 4.37 4.71
N ALA A 259 -22.45 4.66 4.32
CA ALA A 259 -23.17 3.94 3.27
C ALA A 259 -23.90 4.93 2.35
N VAL A 260 -23.74 4.76 1.04
CA VAL A 260 -24.23 5.67 0.02
C VAL A 260 -25.01 4.91 -1.04
N VAL A 261 -26.19 5.40 -1.40
CA VAL A 261 -26.88 5.04 -2.65
C VAL A 261 -26.97 6.29 -3.49
N ILE A 262 -26.43 6.23 -4.71
CA ILE A 262 -26.23 7.42 -5.53
C ILE A 262 -27.55 7.91 -6.09
N SER A 263 -28.32 7.04 -6.73
CA SER A 263 -29.61 7.40 -7.31
C SER A 263 -30.63 6.27 -7.16
N LEU A 264 -31.84 6.66 -6.78
CA LEU A 264 -33.05 5.82 -6.67
C LEU A 264 -34.12 6.26 -7.69
N GLY A 265 -33.77 7.20 -8.56
CA GLY A 265 -34.66 7.77 -9.57
C GLY A 265 -34.92 6.85 -10.77
N PRO A 266 -35.88 7.21 -11.65
CA PRO A 266 -36.15 6.47 -12.88
C PRO A 266 -35.02 6.62 -13.92
N VAL A 267 -34.18 7.64 -13.78
CA VAL A 267 -32.92 7.80 -14.51
C VAL A 267 -31.83 7.70 -13.46
N LEU A 268 -31.02 6.64 -13.55
CA LEU A 268 -29.96 6.40 -12.60
C LEU A 268 -28.74 7.26 -12.96
N GLU A 269 -28.14 7.84 -11.94
CA GLU A 269 -26.82 8.44 -11.99
C GLU A 269 -25.88 7.56 -11.15
N THR A 270 -24.61 7.50 -11.57
CA THR A 270 -23.57 6.66 -10.99
C THR A 270 -22.36 7.50 -10.67
N LEU A 271 -21.51 7.03 -9.76
CA LEU A 271 -20.17 7.56 -9.62
C LEU A 271 -19.37 7.06 -10.84
N PRO A 272 -18.80 7.96 -11.65
CA PRO A 272 -18.19 7.58 -12.91
C PRO A 272 -16.89 6.80 -12.69
N ILE A 273 -16.40 6.22 -13.78
CA ILE A 273 -15.04 5.66 -13.84
C ILE A 273 -14.02 6.77 -13.56
N GLY A 274 -13.06 6.49 -12.69
CA GLY A 274 -12.03 7.46 -12.30
C GLY A 274 -11.22 6.99 -11.11
N ASP A 275 -10.02 7.55 -10.99
CA ASP A 275 -9.09 7.24 -9.90
C ASP A 275 -9.18 8.29 -8.79
N ASP A 276 -8.94 7.85 -7.55
CA ASP A 276 -8.80 8.68 -6.35
C ASP A 276 -9.95 9.69 -6.15
N GLN A 277 -11.18 9.29 -6.49
CA GLN A 277 -12.35 10.15 -6.37
C GLN A 277 -12.67 10.36 -4.89
N GLU A 278 -12.63 11.61 -4.42
CA GLU A 278 -12.90 11.94 -3.03
C GLU A 278 -14.37 11.67 -2.65
N ILE A 279 -14.59 10.70 -1.76
CA ILE A 279 -15.92 10.28 -1.34
C ILE A 279 -16.25 10.66 0.10
N ALA A 280 -15.26 10.89 0.96
CA ALA A 280 -15.49 11.39 2.32
C ALA A 280 -14.30 12.20 2.82
N LEU A 281 -14.58 13.18 3.68
CA LEU A 281 -13.58 13.85 4.51
C LEU A 281 -13.96 13.62 5.98
N ALA A 282 -13.04 13.04 6.74
CA ALA A 282 -13.22 12.73 8.16
C ALA A 282 -12.30 13.62 9.01
N HIS A 283 -12.91 14.31 9.96
CA HIS A 283 -12.27 15.26 10.88
C HIS A 283 -12.07 14.58 12.24
N TYR A 284 -10.82 14.43 12.63
CA TYR A 284 -10.41 13.80 13.89
C TYR A 284 -9.71 14.80 14.80
N SER A 285 -9.73 14.50 16.09
CA SER A 285 -8.84 15.08 17.09
C SER A 285 -7.97 13.98 17.66
N THR A 286 -6.67 14.21 17.78
CA THR A 286 -5.79 13.31 18.53
C THR A 286 -6.08 13.44 20.03
N GLN A 287 -5.99 12.35 20.78
CA GLN A 287 -6.19 12.41 22.22
C GLN A 287 -5.01 13.15 22.89
N PRO A 288 -5.24 14.02 23.90
CA PRO A 288 -4.16 14.68 24.63
C PRO A 288 -3.19 13.71 25.34
N THR A 289 -3.64 12.47 25.58
CA THR A 289 -2.85 11.39 26.18
C THR A 289 -2.61 10.24 25.19
N ALA A 290 -2.67 10.52 23.88
CA ALA A 290 -2.50 9.49 22.86
C ALA A 290 -1.15 8.78 22.99
N PRO A 291 -1.06 7.46 22.77
CA PRO A 291 0.22 6.77 22.72
C PRO A 291 1.14 7.38 21.65
N ILE A 292 2.37 7.72 22.02
CA ILE A 292 3.38 8.23 21.09
C ILE A 292 3.80 7.14 20.11
N GLY A 293 3.94 7.50 18.84
CA GLY A 293 4.31 6.61 17.75
C GLY A 293 3.21 6.44 16.71
N ALA A 294 3.25 5.34 15.96
CA ALA A 294 2.34 5.12 14.84
C ALA A 294 0.96 4.66 15.32
N SER A 295 -0.09 5.29 14.78
CA SER A 295 -1.48 4.85 14.91
C SER A 295 -2.17 4.90 13.55
N SER A 296 -3.02 3.91 13.24
CA SER A 296 -3.62 3.72 11.92
C SER A 296 -5.12 3.99 11.89
N LEU A 297 -5.58 4.40 10.71
CA LEU A 297 -6.99 4.38 10.32
C LEU A 297 -7.16 3.30 9.27
N ASP A 298 -7.89 2.23 9.60
CA ASP A 298 -7.99 1.03 8.78
C ASP A 298 -9.43 0.71 8.41
N PHE A 299 -9.63 0.30 7.16
CA PHE A 299 -10.95 -0.14 6.72
C PHE A 299 -11.34 -1.45 7.40
N THR A 300 -12.55 -1.51 7.94
CA THR A 300 -13.06 -2.68 8.64
C THR A 300 -14.56 -2.86 8.46
N GLY A 301 -14.99 -4.13 8.39
CA GLY A 301 -16.40 -4.50 8.36
C GLY A 301 -17.03 -4.75 9.73
N SER A 302 -16.29 -4.49 10.82
CA SER A 302 -16.69 -4.88 12.18
C SER A 302 -17.24 -3.75 13.05
N LEU A 303 -17.45 -2.54 12.51
CA LEU A 303 -17.93 -1.40 13.31
C LEU A 303 -19.40 -1.53 13.76
N ALA A 304 -20.18 -2.40 13.12
CA ALA A 304 -21.51 -2.75 13.56
C ALA A 304 -21.57 -4.23 13.98
N PRO A 305 -22.23 -4.57 15.10
CA PRO A 305 -22.46 -5.95 15.48
C PRO A 305 -23.38 -6.59 14.43
N PRO A 306 -23.22 -7.89 14.11
CA PRO A 306 -23.99 -8.57 13.07
C PRO A 306 -25.49 -8.75 13.41
N THR A 307 -25.93 -8.34 14.59
CA THR A 307 -27.33 -8.40 15.02
C THR A 307 -27.58 -7.35 16.11
N PRO A 308 -28.69 -6.57 16.10
CA PRO A 308 -29.81 -6.55 15.15
C PRO A 308 -29.56 -5.74 13.87
N SER A 309 -28.47 -4.97 13.79
CA SER A 309 -28.04 -4.34 12.54
C SER A 309 -27.25 -5.33 11.68
N PRO A 310 -27.32 -5.23 10.35
CA PRO A 310 -26.35 -5.92 9.50
C PRO A 310 -24.93 -5.40 9.83
N PRO A 311 -23.88 -6.23 9.66
CA PRO A 311 -22.50 -5.75 9.70
C PRO A 311 -22.31 -4.65 8.64
N THR A 312 -21.22 -3.90 8.70
CA THR A 312 -20.89 -2.86 7.71
C THR A 312 -20.00 -3.46 6.62
N PRO A 313 -20.55 -4.17 5.61
CA PRO A 313 -19.68 -4.79 4.61
C PRO A 313 -18.96 -3.69 3.83
N ILE A 314 -17.71 -3.96 3.47
CA ILE A 314 -16.97 -3.13 2.53
C ILE A 314 -17.39 -3.60 1.14
N VAL A 315 -18.26 -2.84 0.50
CA VAL A 315 -18.88 -3.23 -0.77
C VAL A 315 -19.01 -1.99 -1.64
N VAL A 316 -18.74 -2.16 -2.93
CA VAL A 316 -19.16 -1.25 -3.98
C VAL A 316 -20.18 -1.99 -4.85
N SER A 317 -21.33 -1.37 -5.11
CA SER A 317 -22.37 -1.95 -5.97
C SER A 317 -22.18 -1.50 -7.40
N THR A 318 -22.20 -2.45 -8.33
CA THR A 318 -22.21 -2.22 -9.79
C THR A 318 -23.60 -2.43 -10.38
N GLY A 319 -24.65 -2.40 -9.54
CA GLY A 319 -26.04 -2.65 -9.92
C GLY A 319 -26.59 -3.90 -9.23
N GLU A 320 -26.44 -5.07 -9.85
CA GLU A 320 -27.04 -6.32 -9.35
C GLU A 320 -26.16 -7.09 -8.34
N GLU A 321 -24.85 -6.83 -8.34
CA GLU A 321 -23.88 -7.52 -7.48
C GLU A 321 -22.92 -6.55 -6.77
N GLY A 322 -22.27 -7.05 -5.72
CA GLY A 322 -21.16 -6.35 -5.06
C GLY A 322 -19.84 -6.67 -5.77
N ALA A 323 -19.03 -5.65 -6.02
CA ALA A 323 -17.72 -5.79 -6.63
C ALA A 323 -16.62 -6.04 -5.58
N PRO A 324 -15.51 -6.71 -5.96
CA PRO A 324 -14.34 -6.81 -5.10
C PRO A 324 -13.76 -5.42 -4.78
N VAL A 325 -13.28 -5.24 -3.55
CA VAL A 325 -12.71 -3.96 -3.09
C VAL A 325 -11.38 -4.23 -2.40
N ASN A 326 -10.32 -3.60 -2.90
CA ASN A 326 -9.04 -3.48 -2.21
C ASN A 326 -9.09 -2.29 -1.26
N THR A 327 -8.50 -2.42 -0.08
CA THR A 327 -8.46 -1.36 0.92
C THR A 327 -7.04 -0.97 1.26
N SER A 328 -6.81 0.32 1.42
CA SER A 328 -5.56 0.88 1.91
C SER A 328 -5.84 1.91 3.01
N GLY A 329 -5.51 1.57 4.26
CA GLY A 329 -5.58 2.52 5.37
C GLY A 329 -4.52 3.62 5.30
N THR A 330 -4.54 4.51 6.27
CA THR A 330 -3.49 5.53 6.51
C THR A 330 -2.89 5.38 7.90
N THR A 331 -1.68 5.89 8.10
CA THR A 331 -0.98 5.88 9.40
C THR A 331 -0.47 7.27 9.71
N PHE A 332 -0.71 7.70 10.94
CA PHE A 332 -0.19 8.93 11.52
C PHE A 332 0.91 8.61 12.52
N THR A 333 1.93 9.45 12.57
CA THR A 333 2.92 9.47 13.66
C THR A 333 2.46 10.49 14.69
N ILE A 334 2.12 10.03 15.89
CA ILE A 334 1.74 10.88 17.01
C ILE A 334 3.00 11.23 17.81
N GLU A 335 3.25 12.52 17.96
CA GLU A 335 4.33 13.08 18.75
C GLU A 335 3.78 13.74 20.02
N GLU A 336 4.64 13.85 21.04
CA GLU A 336 4.27 14.42 22.32
C GLU A 336 4.04 15.93 22.17
N GLN A 337 2.94 16.44 22.73
CA GLN A 337 2.80 17.88 22.85
C GLN A 337 3.86 18.40 23.81
N PRO A 338 4.64 19.42 23.42
CA PRO A 338 5.60 20.01 24.34
C PRO A 338 4.85 20.62 25.53
N LEU A 339 5.09 20.06 26.71
CA LEU A 339 4.47 20.46 27.97
C LEU A 339 5.08 21.78 28.44
N GLY A 340 4.24 22.81 28.62
CA GLY A 340 4.64 24.06 29.25
C GLY A 340 3.63 25.19 29.07
N THR A 341 3.81 26.25 29.82
CA THR A 341 3.04 27.50 29.68
C THR A 341 3.78 28.40 28.70
N PHE A 342 3.09 28.96 27.70
CA PHE A 342 3.69 29.96 26.82
C PHE A 342 4.03 31.22 27.62
N PHE A 343 5.20 31.78 27.40
CA PHE A 343 5.63 33.00 28.06
C PHE A 343 6.52 33.85 27.14
N ILE A 344 6.85 35.05 27.60
CA ILE A 344 7.87 35.91 26.99
C ILE A 344 8.99 36.08 28.01
N ARG A 345 10.22 35.68 27.65
CA ARG A 345 11.40 35.78 28.50
C ARG A 345 11.74 37.24 28.73
N GLY A 346 11.97 37.60 30.00
CA GLY A 346 12.27 38.97 30.40
C GLY A 346 11.07 39.89 30.59
N ASP A 347 9.84 39.44 30.33
CA ASP A 347 8.61 40.12 30.74
C ASP A 347 8.05 39.38 31.98
N ILE A 348 8.33 39.92 33.15
CA ILE A 348 8.07 39.27 34.44
C ILE A 348 6.69 39.66 34.98
N ASP A 349 6.14 40.77 34.49
CA ASP A 349 4.79 41.19 34.85
C ASP A 349 3.69 40.74 33.87
N GLY A 350 4.07 40.16 32.73
CA GLY A 350 3.17 39.55 31.75
C GLY A 350 2.37 40.58 30.98
N ASN A 351 2.86 41.83 30.86
CA ASN A 351 2.14 42.90 30.19
C ASN A 351 2.46 43.04 28.68
N GLY A 352 3.41 42.24 28.18
CA GLY A 352 3.88 42.23 26.80
C GLY A 352 4.92 43.30 26.46
N VAL A 353 5.48 44.00 27.46
CA VAL A 353 6.42 45.10 27.29
C VAL A 353 7.60 44.92 28.24
N HIS A 354 8.79 44.68 27.69
CA HIS A 354 10.02 44.70 28.49
C HIS A 354 10.40 46.13 28.90
N ASP A 355 10.30 46.44 30.19
CA ASP A 355 10.72 47.72 30.73
C ASP A 355 11.48 47.61 32.07
N LEU A 356 11.60 48.70 32.82
CA LEU A 356 12.33 48.71 34.10
C LEU A 356 11.56 47.99 35.22
N SER A 357 10.24 47.79 35.08
CA SER A 357 9.40 47.06 36.05
C SER A 357 9.85 45.61 36.21
N ASP A 358 10.28 44.98 35.12
CA ASP A 358 10.67 43.58 35.02
C ASP A 358 11.91 43.22 35.87
N PRO A 359 13.10 43.84 35.67
CA PRO A 359 14.26 43.56 36.51
C PRO A 359 14.03 43.98 37.95
N VAL A 360 13.21 45.01 38.21
CA VAL A 360 12.83 45.40 39.58
C VAL A 360 12.00 44.31 40.27
N LYS A 361 11.10 43.63 39.54
CA LYS A 361 10.36 42.49 40.09
C LYS A 361 11.27 41.33 40.45
N ILE A 362 12.23 40.98 39.58
CA ILE A 362 13.21 39.92 39.88
C ILE A 362 13.99 40.28 41.16
N LEU A 363 14.51 41.50 41.27
CA LEU A 363 15.25 41.96 42.45
C LEU A 363 14.39 41.99 43.73
N ASN A 364 13.12 42.37 43.62
CA ASN A 364 12.19 42.36 44.76
C ASN A 364 11.95 40.94 45.27
N TYR A 365 11.77 39.98 44.36
CA TYR A 365 11.65 38.56 44.69
C TYR A 365 12.92 38.04 45.38
N LEU A 366 14.10 38.29 44.80
CA LEU A 366 15.37 37.75 45.31
C LEU A 366 15.80 38.36 46.65
N PHE A 367 15.59 39.66 46.87
CA PHE A 367 16.23 40.37 47.99
C PHE A 367 15.27 41.02 48.98
N LEU A 368 14.02 41.27 48.61
CA LEU A 368 13.07 42.02 49.43
C LEU A 368 11.88 41.17 49.90
N ALA A 369 11.96 39.84 49.77
CA ALA A 369 10.88 38.93 50.08
C ALA A 369 9.57 39.30 49.36
N GLY A 370 9.70 39.78 48.11
CA GLY A 370 8.57 40.00 47.22
C GLY A 370 7.92 38.67 46.81
N PRO A 371 6.71 38.72 46.22
CA PRO A 371 6.05 37.53 45.70
C PRO A 371 6.91 36.88 44.60
N GLN A 372 6.85 35.56 44.53
CA GLN A 372 7.45 34.79 43.44
C GLN A 372 6.76 35.15 42.11
N PRO A 373 7.50 35.29 40.99
CA PRO A 373 6.92 35.35 39.66
C PRO A 373 6.01 34.16 39.38
N GLU A 374 4.87 34.38 38.72
CA GLU A 374 3.94 33.32 38.32
C GLU A 374 4.56 32.38 37.27
N CYS A 375 5.46 32.93 36.45
CA CYS A 375 6.33 32.20 35.56
C CYS A 375 7.79 32.37 35.97
N MET A 376 8.43 31.33 36.51
CA MET A 376 9.85 31.43 36.86
C MET A 376 10.74 31.44 35.62
N LYS A 377 10.29 30.81 34.54
CA LYS A 377 11.01 30.80 33.25
C LYS A 377 11.10 32.18 32.61
N SER A 378 10.11 33.07 32.78
CA SER A 378 10.22 34.45 32.29
C SER A 378 11.25 35.28 33.08
N ALA A 379 11.53 34.91 34.32
CA ALA A 379 12.51 35.57 35.19
C ALA A 379 13.94 35.06 35.01
N ASP A 380 14.15 33.89 34.40
CA ASP A 380 15.47 33.38 33.99
C ASP A 380 15.87 33.98 32.65
N CYS A 381 16.37 35.22 32.71
CA CYS A 381 16.62 36.05 31.53
C CYS A 381 17.84 35.59 30.74
N ASN A 382 18.75 34.83 31.35
CA ASN A 382 19.93 34.29 30.68
C ASN A 382 19.83 32.78 30.38
N ASP A 383 18.69 32.16 30.69
CA ASP A 383 18.31 30.78 30.35
C ASP A 383 19.32 29.74 30.87
N ASN A 384 19.72 29.88 32.13
CA ASN A 384 20.68 28.97 32.77
C ASN A 384 20.03 27.91 33.68
N GLY A 385 18.70 27.92 33.79
CA GLY A 385 17.90 27.06 34.66
C GLY A 385 17.82 27.54 36.10
N SER A 386 18.12 28.81 36.41
CA SER A 386 18.11 29.38 37.76
C SER A 386 17.87 30.89 37.77
N VAL A 387 16.96 31.36 38.62
CA VAL A 387 16.71 32.80 38.82
C VAL A 387 17.61 33.33 39.94
N ASP A 388 18.61 34.16 39.59
CA ASP A 388 19.52 34.81 40.51
C ASP A 388 19.86 36.27 40.11
N LEU A 389 20.94 36.85 40.67
CA LEU A 389 21.31 38.25 40.41
C LEU A 389 21.79 38.48 38.95
N ALA A 390 22.23 37.44 38.26
CA ALA A 390 22.64 37.52 36.87
C ALA A 390 21.47 37.88 35.94
N ASP A 391 20.24 37.45 36.25
CA ASP A 391 19.05 37.68 35.42
C ASP A 391 18.65 39.15 35.29
N PRO A 392 18.42 39.92 36.38
CA PRO A 392 18.09 41.32 36.25
C PRO A 392 19.25 42.13 35.66
N VAL A 393 20.50 41.68 35.84
CA VAL A 393 21.67 42.31 35.21
C VAL A 393 21.67 42.07 33.70
N TYR A 394 21.39 40.83 33.27
CA TYR A 394 21.32 40.45 31.86
C TYR A 394 20.18 41.20 31.15
N LEU A 395 19.00 41.25 31.77
CA LEU A 395 17.84 41.98 31.25
C LEU A 395 18.12 43.49 31.12
N LEU A 396 18.72 44.11 32.14
CA LEU A 396 19.10 45.53 32.08
C LEU A 396 20.17 45.80 31.01
N ASP A 397 21.10 44.86 30.81
CA ASP A 397 22.16 45.00 29.81
C ASP A 397 21.58 45.02 28.39
N TRP A 398 20.66 44.10 28.12
CA TRP A 398 19.90 44.07 26.87
C TRP A 398 19.07 45.34 26.65
N LEU A 399 18.28 45.76 27.65
CA LEU A 399 17.38 46.92 27.55
C LEU A 399 18.10 48.26 27.34
N TYR A 400 19.25 48.48 27.99
CA TYR A 400 19.81 49.83 28.14
C TYR A 400 21.27 50.00 27.74
N THR A 401 22.04 48.92 27.58
CA THR A 401 23.47 49.00 27.25
C THR A 401 23.86 48.22 26.00
N ALA A 402 22.87 47.84 25.18
CA ALA A 402 23.06 47.09 23.94
C ALA A 402 23.81 45.77 24.16
N GLY A 403 23.49 45.10 25.26
CA GLY A 403 23.91 43.73 25.55
C GLY A 403 23.29 42.71 24.58
N PRO A 404 23.64 41.42 24.73
CA PRO A 404 23.05 40.34 23.94
C PRO A 404 21.53 40.29 24.06
N ALA A 405 20.84 39.86 23.00
CA ALA A 405 19.42 39.55 23.06
C ALA A 405 19.13 38.43 24.05
N LEU A 406 17.97 38.48 24.72
CA LEU A 406 17.51 37.38 25.55
C LEU A 406 17.32 36.11 24.69
N PRO A 407 17.58 34.92 25.23
CA PRO A 407 17.20 33.67 24.58
C PRO A 407 15.69 33.57 24.33
N ASP A 408 15.29 32.78 23.33
CA ASP A 408 13.87 32.54 23.04
C ASP A 408 13.15 31.94 24.28
N PRO A 409 11.85 32.20 24.49
CA PRO A 409 10.94 33.00 23.65
C PRO A 409 11.01 34.52 23.96
N LEU A 410 11.32 35.38 22.98
CA LEU A 410 11.53 36.83 23.19
C LEU A 410 10.45 37.75 22.60
N ASP A 411 10.10 37.56 21.33
CA ASP A 411 9.24 38.52 20.60
C ASP A 411 7.74 38.14 20.65
N GLU A 412 7.44 36.86 20.80
CA GLU A 412 6.09 36.31 20.87
C GLU A 412 6.02 35.24 21.96
N CYS A 413 4.81 34.98 22.44
CA CYS A 413 4.50 33.87 23.33
C CYS A 413 5.06 32.55 22.77
N GLY A 414 5.92 31.88 23.52
CA GLY A 414 6.46 30.59 23.13
C GLY A 414 6.78 29.69 24.32
N LEU A 415 7.08 28.43 24.01
CA LEU A 415 7.63 27.50 25.01
C LEU A 415 9.11 27.73 25.17
N ASP A 416 9.62 27.29 26.32
CA ASP A 416 11.05 27.22 26.54
C ASP A 416 11.66 26.14 25.64
N PRO A 417 12.56 26.49 24.70
CA PRO A 417 13.25 25.49 23.88
C PRO A 417 14.28 24.69 24.70
N THR A 418 14.58 25.11 25.94
CA THR A 418 15.51 24.42 26.82
C THR A 418 14.78 23.72 27.97
N GLU A 419 15.21 22.49 28.24
CA GLU A 419 14.73 21.73 29.39
C GLU A 419 15.48 22.13 30.66
N ASP A 420 14.75 22.49 31.71
CA ASP A 420 15.27 22.75 33.05
C ASP A 420 14.22 22.40 34.12
N THR A 421 14.53 22.72 35.38
CA THR A 421 13.63 22.45 36.52
C THR A 421 12.75 23.63 36.93
N LEU A 422 12.84 24.78 36.26
CA LEU A 422 12.00 25.94 36.52
C LEU A 422 10.60 25.68 35.98
N ILE A 423 9.61 26.03 36.79
CA ILE A 423 8.20 25.89 36.43
C ILE A 423 7.64 27.25 35.98
N CYS A 424 6.76 27.20 35.00
CA CYS A 424 5.94 28.34 34.59
C CYS A 424 4.49 27.92 34.78
N ASP A 425 3.90 28.25 35.94
CA ASP A 425 2.57 27.76 36.31
C ASP A 425 1.49 28.51 35.51
N THR A 426 1.63 29.83 35.43
CA THR A 426 0.77 30.70 34.61
C THR A 426 1.57 31.89 34.10
N TYR A 427 1.17 32.42 32.94
CA TYR A 427 1.76 33.63 32.38
C TYR A 427 0.65 34.49 31.76
N PRO A 428 0.22 35.61 32.39
CA PRO A 428 -0.97 36.36 31.96
C PRO A 428 -0.88 37.02 30.58
N GLY A 429 0.32 37.18 30.04
CA GLY A 429 0.57 37.79 28.72
C GLY A 429 0.31 36.84 27.55
N CYS A 430 0.00 35.57 27.86
CA CYS A 430 -0.36 34.48 26.97
C CYS A 430 -1.52 33.68 27.64
#